data_AF-A0A839THP3-F1
#
_entry.id   AF-A0A839THP3-F1
#
_cell.length_a   1.000
_cell.length_b   1.000
_cell.length_c   1.000
_cell.angle_alpha   90.00
_cell.angle_beta   90.00
_cell.angle_gamma   90.00
#
_symmetry.space_group_name_H-M   'P 1'
#
loop_
_entity.id
_entity.type
_entity.pdbx_description
1 polymer ?
#
loop_
_entity_poly.entity_id
_entity_poly.type
_entity_poly.pdbx_seq_one_letter_code
_entity_poly.pdbx_strand_id
1 'polypeptide(L)' 'MILHELCYITEHNHRERFWRLLTQVMLNWKEVKAKIDGMAELYLNE' A
#
# COMPACT_ATOMS: atom_id res chain seq x y z
N MET A 1 -1.49 -5.19 0.99
CA MET A 1 -1.77 -4.55 2.30
C MET A 1 -3.27 -4.38 2.43
N ILE A 2 -3.91 -4.74 3.55
CA ILE A 2 -5.39 -4.69 3.67
C ILE A 2 -5.95 -3.29 3.36
N LEU A 3 -5.32 -2.22 3.88
CA LEU A 3 -5.73 -0.84 3.56
C LEU A 3 -5.60 -0.49 2.08
N HIS A 4 -4.59 -1.02 1.38
CA HIS A 4 -4.44 -0.85 -0.06
C HIS A 4 -5.63 -1.49 -0.80
N GLU A 5 -6.05 -2.70 -0.42
CA GLU A 5 -7.20 -3.37 -1.02
C GLU A 5 -8.51 -2.63 -0.75
N LEU A 6 -8.71 -2.12 0.47
CA LEU A 6 -9.90 -1.33 0.82
C LEU A 6 -9.96 0.00 0.04
N CYS A 7 -8.81 0.67 -0.13
CA CYS A 7 -8.71 1.86 -0.98
C CYS A 7 -9.00 1.51 -2.46
N TYR A 8 -8.56 0.34 -2.92
CA TYR A 8 -8.78 -0.12 -4.29
C TYR A 8 -10.26 -0.46 -4.56
N ILE A 9 -10.99 -1.02 -3.59
CA ILE A 9 -12.44 -1.22 -3.70
C ILE A 9 -13.17 0.12 -3.88
N THR A 10 -12.63 1.22 -3.35
CA THR A 10 -13.26 2.55 -3.43
C THR A 10 -12.89 3.29 -4.73
N GLU A 11 -11.61 3.29 -5.11
CA GLU A 11 -11.10 4.12 -6.21
C GLU A 11 -10.86 3.34 -7.52
N HIS A 12 -10.94 2.01 -7.48
CA HIS A 12 -10.83 1.07 -8.62
C HIS A 12 -9.60 1.25 -9.54
N ASN A 13 -8.57 1.96 -9.09
CA ASN A 13 -7.28 2.19 -9.76
C ASN A 13 -6.31 2.91 -8.80
N HIS A 14 -5.04 3.06 -9.19
CA HIS A 14 -4.00 3.75 -8.43
C HIS A 14 -3.76 5.21 -8.87
N ARG A 15 -4.82 5.96 -9.22
CA ARG A 15 -4.69 7.40 -9.55
C ARG A 15 -4.56 8.25 -8.28
N GLU A 16 -4.41 9.56 -8.43
CA GLU A 16 -4.19 10.51 -7.32
C GLU A 16 -5.18 10.34 -6.15
N ARG A 17 -6.48 10.11 -6.45
CA ARG A 17 -7.51 9.93 -5.43
C ARG A 17 -7.26 8.71 -4.54
N PHE A 18 -6.79 7.60 -5.11
CA PHE A 18 -6.35 6.43 -4.36
C PHE A 18 -5.23 6.78 -3.35
N TRP A 19 -4.20 7.48 -3.82
CA TRP A 19 -3.06 7.83 -2.95
C TRP A 19 -3.44 8.85 -1.89
N ARG A 20 -4.36 9.78 -2.20
CA ARG A 20 -4.92 10.71 -1.22
C ARG A 20 -5.71 9.98 -0.14
N LEU A 21 -6.61 9.06 -0.52
CA LEU A 21 -7.37 8.24 0.41
C LEU A 21 -6.45 7.39 1.28
N LEU A 22 -5.46 6.73 0.67
CA LEU A 22 -4.50 5.91 1.40
C LEU A 22 -3.68 6.74 2.41
N THR A 23 -3.28 7.95 2.03
CA THR A 23 -2.52 8.87 2.90
C THR A 23 -3.39 9.39 4.06
N GLN A 24 -4.70 9.58 3.86
CA GLN A 24 -5.63 9.98 4.92
C GLN A 24 -5.80 8.91 5.99
N VAL A 25 -5.83 7.62 5.60
CA VAL A 25 -5.99 6.51 6.55
C VAL A 25 -4.67 6.05 7.16
N MET A 26 -3.55 6.28 6.48
CA MET A 26 -2.20 5.93 6.95
C MET A 26 -1.17 6.90 6.35
N LEU A 27 -0.74 7.90 7.14
CA LEU A 27 0.18 8.94 6.67
C LEU A 27 1.56 8.38 6.24
N ASN A 28 2.02 7.32 6.92
CA ASN A 28 3.33 6.67 6.71
C ASN A 28 3.24 5.38 5.88
N TRP A 29 2.26 5.29 4.97
CA TRP A 29 2.04 4.06 4.20
C TRP A 29 3.24 3.67 3.32
N LYS A 30 4.04 4.66 2.89
CA LYS A 30 5.22 4.42 2.04
C LYS A 30 6.30 3.65 2.78
N GLU A 31 6.59 4.04 4.03
CA GLU A 31 7.56 3.39 4.90
C GLU A 31 7.09 1.97 5.26
N VAL A 32 5.79 1.82 5.58
CA VAL A 32 5.18 0.52 5.85
C VAL A 32 5.27 -0.39 4.62
N LYS A 33 4.95 0.13 3.43
CA LYS A 33 5.05 -0.62 2.18
C LYS A 33 6.49 -1.05 1.91
N ALA A 34 7.45 -0.13 2.02
CA ALA A 34 8.87 -0.43 1.80
C ALA A 34 9.39 -1.55 2.73
N LYS A 35 8.98 -1.54 4.00
CA LYS A 35 9.32 -2.60 4.95
C LYS A 35 8.74 -3.95 4.53
N ILE A 36 7.47 -3.98 4.13
CA ILE A 36 6.79 -5.21 3.70
C ILE A 36 7.40 -5.74 2.40
N ASP A 37 7.69 -4.86 1.43
CA ASP A 37 8.30 -5.24 0.16
C ASP A 37 9.70 -5.85 0.40
N GLY A 38 10.53 -5.24 1.26
CA GLY A 38 11.85 -5.78 1.61
C GLY A 38 11.79 -7.11 2.37
N MET A 39 10.76 -7.33 3.19
CA MET A 39 10.51 -8.64 3.79
C MET A 39 10.11 -9.67 2.73
N ALA A 40 9.24 -9.32 1.78
CA ALA A 40 8.83 -10.22 0.72
C ALA A 40 10.01 -10.65 -0.16
N GLU A 41 10.93 -9.74 -0.49
CA GLU A 41 12.18 -10.08 -1.20
C GLU A 41 13.04 -11.08 -0.41
N LEU A 42 13.14 -10.95 0.91
CA LEU A 42 13.89 -11.90 1.75
C LEU A 42 13.28 -13.30 1.76
N TYR A 43 11.95 -13.42 1.71
CA TYR A 43 11.25 -14.71 1.81
C TYR A 43 10.94 -15.37 0.45
N LEU A 44 10.97 -14.62 -0.66
CA LEU A 44 10.61 -15.10 -2.00
C LEU A 44 11.81 -15.29 -2.94
N ASN A 45 13.04 -15.00 -2.48
CA ASN A 45 14.28 -15.22 -3.23
C ASN A 45 14.92 -16.61 -2.97
N GLU A 46 14.13 -17.62 -2.59
CA GLU A 46 14.53 -19.05 -2.56
C GLU A 46 13.94 -19.83 -3.75
#